data_AF-A0A7C1IFP5-F1
#
_entry.id   AF-A0A7C1IFP5-F1
#
_cell.length_a   1.000
_cell.length_b   1.000
_cell.length_c   1.000
_cell.angle_alpha   90.00
_cell.angle_beta   90.00
_cell.angle_gamma   90.00
#
_symmetry.space_group_name_H-M   'P 1'
#
loop_
_entity.id
_entity.type
_entity.pdbx_description
1 polymer ?
#
loop_
_entity_poly.entity_id
_entity_poly.type
_entity_poly.pdbx_seq_one_letter_code
_entity_poly.pdbx_strand_id
1 'polypeptide(L)'
;MDFRDLEKYSSAVTLSDMEVFVFPELMYSLVLANIMSPAIWKWRDQDCFKKLEGKSPWRRLMRMRQYIMDEYEFNLDLNTWGLTHKDIEMRRFKPWLSPEQIARSNALFGYEGDKYYFDVDIRRHFGLDQYEGDIIPYWKTETVEAMNAFRLKEGYNTGAGECVSLSTLYAAAAFIICGIPLDDIYMVLTPLHSQNYIDIQDGVITNNRRLVTKSMWFNGTEISNKAQRAIRNEQVTIVAHSTGQIHCLYPDATIDRRVYEQFCAMLRGYLSAELNALNVANFLRSNPKYNRHFQFCRYRRGERMFIKAEVLFGYEHGSRFRIYDETFEKLLDEVNSEDYSPYKHNDRICCEQLMAFIEYEKIDIHNPDDRYKLARFISPFVPEAEQWVADLLDFLHIEPKLPKAEDKQFHRVEPIVLNPDWSREEVIDYLERMRDTSPVADLAFYAYRDMARCDWRPFVKAAIERSPVSAEKTEPMTAEQIHSWLTGLPGASIYDGTRLAQPDEVANYHTGDGIEKAFLMASVLSRRGEQKTFTLTIRPDKAKLTCPDGKSWEYPSTKGLRADIHIDENGCTVETS
;
A
#
# COMPACT_ATOMS: atom_id res chain seq x y z
N MET A 1 -2.71 16.84 26.79
CA MET A 1 -2.70 15.54 26.09
C MET A 1 -2.09 14.53 27.02
N ASP A 2 -2.75 13.40 27.25
CA ASP A 2 -2.17 12.33 28.07
C ASP A 2 -1.10 11.55 27.28
N PHE A 3 -0.43 10.60 27.93
CA PHE A 3 0.61 9.79 27.29
C PHE A 3 0.11 8.98 26.09
N ARG A 4 -1.10 8.40 26.19
CA ARG A 4 -1.64 7.52 25.14
C ARG A 4 -2.01 8.31 23.90
N ASP A 5 -2.66 9.45 24.08
CA ASP A 5 -2.95 10.36 22.99
C ASP A 5 -1.65 10.89 22.39
N LEU A 6 -0.71 11.37 23.21
CA LEU A 6 0.55 11.92 22.70
C LEU A 6 1.29 10.92 21.81
N GLU A 7 1.32 9.65 22.20
CA GLU A 7 1.93 8.57 21.43
C GLU A 7 1.21 8.30 20.09
N LYS A 8 -0.12 8.24 20.08
CA LYS A 8 -0.92 8.07 18.85
C LYS A 8 -0.77 9.27 17.91
N TYR A 9 -0.87 10.48 18.44
CA TYR A 9 -0.78 11.71 17.66
C TYR A 9 0.63 11.96 17.12
N SER A 10 1.69 11.62 17.87
CA SER A 10 3.05 11.71 17.33
C SER A 10 3.28 10.65 16.25
N SER A 11 2.58 9.51 16.34
CA SER A 11 2.59 8.47 15.30
C SER A 11 1.87 8.90 14.03
N ALA A 12 0.88 9.80 14.12
CA ALA A 12 0.33 10.45 12.92
C ALA A 12 1.35 11.33 12.19
N VAL A 13 2.41 11.79 12.86
CA VAL A 13 3.46 12.60 12.24
C VAL A 13 4.50 11.72 11.55
N THR A 14 4.87 10.57 12.13
CA THR A 14 5.91 9.66 11.61
C THR A 14 5.39 8.59 10.67
N LEU A 15 4.17 8.10 10.88
CA LEU A 15 3.45 7.15 10.04
C LEU A 15 4.24 5.87 9.74
N SER A 16 4.92 5.28 10.72
CA SER A 16 5.58 3.99 10.46
C SER A 16 4.59 2.86 10.19
N ASP A 17 4.99 1.82 9.45
CA ASP A 17 4.10 0.68 9.16
C ASP A 17 3.58 0.03 10.45
N MET A 18 4.43 -0.04 11.49
CA MET A 18 4.04 -0.48 12.83
C MET A 18 3.04 0.48 13.49
N GLU A 19 3.21 1.78 13.31
CA GLU A 19 2.29 2.78 13.85
C GLU A 19 0.91 2.67 13.19
N VAL A 20 0.86 2.50 11.87
CA VAL A 20 -0.40 2.27 11.13
C VAL A 20 -1.07 0.97 11.57
N PHE A 21 -0.28 -0.08 11.85
CA PHE A 21 -0.78 -1.33 12.37
C PHE A 21 -1.38 -1.19 13.78
N VAL A 22 -0.68 -0.53 14.71
CA VAL A 22 -1.13 -0.36 16.09
C VAL A 22 -2.28 0.66 16.19
N PHE A 23 -2.28 1.69 15.34
CA PHE A 23 -3.27 2.76 15.31
C PHE A 23 -3.97 2.77 13.95
N PRO A 24 -4.96 1.87 13.73
CA PRO A 24 -5.58 1.69 12.42
C PRO A 24 -6.28 2.95 11.87
N GLU A 25 -6.64 3.90 12.73
CA GLU A 25 -7.15 5.22 12.34
C GLU A 25 -6.16 5.99 11.45
N LEU A 26 -4.85 5.77 11.63
CA LEU A 26 -3.80 6.45 10.86
C LEU A 26 -3.88 6.12 9.37
N MET A 27 -4.33 4.92 9.02
CA MET A 27 -4.44 4.52 7.62
C MET A 27 -5.37 5.46 6.83
N TYR A 28 -6.58 5.70 7.35
CA TYR A 28 -7.53 6.58 6.70
C TYR A 28 -7.18 8.06 6.90
N SER A 29 -6.57 8.40 8.05
CA SER A 29 -6.05 9.75 8.31
C SER A 29 -5.00 10.17 7.27
N LEU A 30 -4.16 9.24 6.83
CA LEU A 30 -3.17 9.49 5.77
C LEU A 30 -3.82 9.67 4.39
N VAL A 31 -4.91 8.93 4.08
CA VAL A 31 -5.70 9.20 2.86
C VAL A 31 -6.21 10.65 2.88
N LEU A 32 -6.79 11.08 3.99
CA LEU A 32 -7.29 12.45 4.14
C LEU A 32 -6.18 13.50 4.09
N ALA A 33 -5.02 13.24 4.69
CA ALA A 33 -3.85 14.12 4.59
C ALA A 33 -3.39 14.29 3.13
N ASN A 34 -3.36 13.19 2.36
CA ASN A 34 -3.06 13.24 0.93
C ASN A 34 -4.16 13.93 0.12
N ILE A 35 -5.44 13.86 0.55
CA ILE A 35 -6.52 14.62 -0.08
C ILE A 35 -6.37 16.12 0.20
N MET A 36 -5.97 16.52 1.41
CA MET A 36 -5.71 17.93 1.74
C MET A 36 -4.45 18.48 1.04
N SER A 37 -3.50 17.60 0.70
CA SER A 37 -2.27 17.95 -0.01
C SER A 37 -2.53 18.62 -1.35
N PRO A 38 -1.98 19.82 -1.61
CA PRO A 38 -2.08 20.45 -2.91
C PRO A 38 -1.35 19.69 -4.03
N ALA A 39 -0.48 18.72 -3.71
CA ALA A 39 0.32 18.01 -4.69
C ALA A 39 -0.54 17.24 -5.71
N ILE A 40 -1.57 16.53 -5.24
CA ILE A 40 -2.46 15.74 -6.10
C ILE A 40 -3.41 16.66 -6.87
N TRP A 41 -3.90 17.76 -6.28
CA TRP A 41 -4.76 18.71 -6.98
C TRP A 41 -4.08 19.35 -8.19
N LYS A 42 -2.77 19.62 -8.10
CA LYS A 42 -1.97 20.09 -9.24
C LYS A 42 -1.96 19.11 -10.42
N TRP A 43 -2.30 17.84 -10.22
CA TRP A 43 -2.41 16.88 -11.33
C TRP A 43 -3.60 17.20 -12.24
N ARG A 44 -4.68 17.83 -11.73
CA ARG A 44 -5.80 18.29 -12.56
C ARG A 44 -5.33 19.23 -13.68
N ASP A 45 -4.24 19.94 -13.46
CA ASP A 45 -3.65 20.86 -14.44
C ASP A 45 -2.78 20.21 -15.50
N GLN A 46 -2.43 18.92 -15.35
CA GLN A 46 -1.60 18.21 -16.32
C GLN A 46 -2.40 17.91 -17.59
N ASP A 47 -1.76 18.10 -18.75
CA ASP A 47 -2.39 17.90 -20.07
C ASP A 47 -3.12 16.57 -20.21
N CYS A 48 -2.56 15.52 -19.61
CA CYS A 48 -3.11 14.18 -19.73
C CYS A 48 -4.40 13.96 -18.93
N PHE A 49 -4.65 14.77 -17.89
CA PHE A 49 -5.88 14.76 -17.11
C PHE A 49 -6.88 15.81 -17.63
N LYS A 50 -6.42 16.99 -18.06
CA LYS A 50 -7.27 17.99 -18.75
C LYS A 50 -7.99 17.39 -19.95
N LYS A 51 -7.28 16.60 -20.77
CA LYS A 51 -7.88 15.89 -21.93
C LYS A 51 -8.93 14.84 -21.56
N LEU A 52 -9.05 14.48 -20.28
CA LEU A 52 -10.00 13.49 -19.76
C LEU A 52 -11.15 14.11 -18.94
N GLU A 53 -11.25 15.44 -18.89
CA GLU A 53 -12.43 16.11 -18.36
C GLU A 53 -13.71 15.62 -19.06
N GLY A 54 -14.75 15.40 -18.27
CA GLY A 54 -16.02 14.82 -18.73
C GLY A 54 -15.98 13.35 -19.15
N LYS A 55 -14.81 12.67 -19.15
CA LYS A 55 -14.73 11.22 -19.38
C LYS A 55 -15.18 10.44 -18.13
N SER A 56 -15.53 9.17 -18.32
CA SER A 56 -15.95 8.29 -17.23
C SER A 56 -14.83 8.10 -16.19
N PRO A 57 -15.19 7.87 -14.91
CA PRO A 57 -14.22 7.58 -13.85
C PRO A 57 -13.25 6.45 -14.22
N TRP A 58 -13.74 5.41 -14.90
CA TRP A 58 -12.91 4.30 -15.40
C TRP A 58 -11.76 4.76 -16.31
N ARG A 59 -12.05 5.62 -17.30
CA ARG A 59 -11.01 6.10 -18.23
C ARG A 59 -9.99 6.97 -17.51
N ARG A 60 -10.43 7.78 -16.54
CA ARG A 60 -9.55 8.57 -15.69
C ARG A 60 -8.69 7.68 -14.81
N LEU A 61 -9.25 6.63 -14.22
CA LEU A 61 -8.55 5.66 -13.38
C LEU A 61 -7.43 4.94 -14.14
N MET A 62 -7.69 4.48 -15.36
CA MET A 62 -6.67 3.85 -16.21
C MET A 62 -5.54 4.81 -16.58
N ARG A 63 -5.84 6.10 -16.81
CA ARG A 63 -4.80 7.11 -17.05
C ARG A 63 -4.03 7.46 -15.78
N MET A 64 -4.72 7.58 -14.65
CA MET A 64 -4.13 7.85 -13.34
C MET A 64 -3.15 6.75 -12.94
N ARG A 65 -3.52 5.48 -13.16
CA ARG A 65 -2.59 4.34 -13.01
C ARG A 65 -1.30 4.56 -13.79
N GLN A 66 -1.40 4.91 -15.08
CA GLN A 66 -0.21 5.12 -15.90
C GLN A 66 0.62 6.29 -15.36
N TYR A 67 -0.02 7.39 -14.97
CA TYR A 67 0.66 8.54 -14.38
C TYR A 67 1.42 8.15 -13.10
N ILE A 68 0.81 7.39 -12.19
CA ILE A 68 1.48 6.91 -10.97
C ILE A 68 2.65 5.98 -11.34
N MET A 69 2.46 5.09 -12.33
CA MET A 69 3.55 4.24 -12.83
C MET A 69 4.70 5.06 -13.41
N ASP A 70 4.44 6.20 -14.06
CA ASP A 70 5.49 7.02 -14.68
C ASP A 70 6.20 7.91 -13.65
N GLU A 71 5.46 8.43 -12.65
CA GLU A 71 5.95 9.46 -11.72
C GLU A 71 6.43 8.93 -10.35
N TYR A 72 6.13 7.68 -10.03
CA TYR A 72 6.49 7.06 -8.75
C TYR A 72 7.10 5.67 -8.92
N GLU A 73 8.16 5.41 -8.17
CA GLU A 73 8.76 4.10 -7.97
C GLU A 73 8.29 3.45 -6.66
N PHE A 74 8.50 2.15 -6.53
CA PHE A 74 8.23 1.42 -5.29
C PHE A 74 9.53 1.41 -4.49
N ASN A 75 9.54 2.05 -3.33
CA ASN A 75 10.72 2.12 -2.48
C ASN A 75 10.93 0.77 -1.77
N LEU A 76 12.09 0.15 -2.00
CA LEU A 76 12.54 -1.08 -1.35
C LEU A 76 13.84 -0.86 -0.55
N ASP A 77 14.34 0.37 -0.48
CA ASP A 77 15.54 0.70 0.28
C ASP A 77 15.21 0.75 1.77
N LEU A 78 15.50 -0.36 2.45
CA LEU A 78 15.29 -0.55 3.89
C LEU A 78 16.03 0.44 4.78
N ASN A 79 17.07 1.11 4.26
CA ASN A 79 17.84 2.08 5.02
C ASN A 79 17.34 3.51 4.83
N THR A 80 16.35 3.74 3.96
CA THR A 80 15.82 5.09 3.69
C THR A 80 15.47 5.82 4.97
N TRP A 81 14.82 5.12 5.91
CA TRP A 81 14.32 5.69 7.16
C TRP A 81 15.12 5.23 8.38
N GLY A 82 16.29 4.63 8.15
CA GLY A 82 17.21 4.20 9.19
C GLY A 82 16.74 2.96 9.94
N LEU A 83 17.43 2.65 11.03
CA LEU A 83 17.22 1.45 11.83
C LEU A 83 16.74 1.81 13.25
N THR A 84 15.99 0.90 13.87
CA THR A 84 15.57 0.95 15.26
C THR A 84 15.84 -0.39 15.97
N HIS A 85 15.74 -0.40 17.30
CA HIS A 85 15.83 -1.62 18.08
C HIS A 85 14.44 -2.18 18.40
N LYS A 86 14.32 -3.50 18.32
CA LYS A 86 13.08 -4.23 18.57
C LYS A 86 12.54 -3.99 19.98
N ASP A 87 13.39 -3.99 21.00
CA ASP A 87 12.97 -3.83 22.39
C ASP A 87 12.39 -2.43 22.67
N ILE A 88 12.87 -1.41 21.93
CA ILE A 88 12.35 -0.04 21.97
C ILE A 88 10.92 -0.02 21.46
N GLU A 89 10.66 -0.52 20.24
CA GLU A 89 9.30 -0.53 19.67
C GLU A 89 8.35 -1.43 20.46
N MET A 90 8.83 -2.58 20.96
CA MET A 90 8.03 -3.46 21.83
C MET A 90 7.63 -2.77 23.13
N ARG A 91 8.55 -2.02 23.77
CA ARG A 91 8.26 -1.27 25.00
C ARG A 91 7.27 -0.14 24.71
N ARG A 92 7.43 0.52 23.57
CA ARG A 92 6.60 1.63 23.11
C ARG A 92 5.15 1.20 22.90
N PHE A 93 4.90 0.08 22.21
CA PHE A 93 3.54 -0.36 21.87
C PHE A 93 2.87 -1.30 22.88
N LYS A 94 3.60 -1.76 23.89
CA LYS A 94 3.09 -2.59 25.00
C LYS A 94 1.75 -2.12 25.61
N PRO A 95 1.46 -0.81 25.73
CA PRO A 95 0.17 -0.36 26.27
C PRO A 95 -1.07 -0.70 25.40
N TRP A 96 -0.88 -1.04 24.12
CA TRP A 96 -1.97 -1.32 23.16
C TRP A 96 -2.03 -2.78 22.72
N LEU A 97 -0.88 -3.43 22.55
CA LEU A 97 -0.78 -4.83 22.14
C LEU A 97 0.22 -5.58 23.02
N SER A 98 -0.11 -6.82 23.38
CA SER A 98 0.83 -7.69 24.09
C SER A 98 2.02 -8.05 23.18
N PRO A 99 3.21 -8.31 23.72
CA PRO A 99 4.36 -8.78 22.94
C PRO A 99 4.03 -10.01 22.09
N GLU A 100 3.19 -10.91 22.59
CA GLU A 100 2.74 -12.11 21.87
C GLU A 100 1.83 -11.77 20.69
N GLN A 101 0.94 -10.78 20.83
CA GLN A 101 0.10 -10.30 19.73
C GLN A 101 0.94 -9.66 18.62
N ILE A 102 1.89 -8.80 18.99
CA ILE A 102 2.80 -8.17 18.04
C ILE A 102 3.64 -9.23 17.31
N ALA A 103 4.22 -10.19 18.04
CA ALA A 103 5.00 -11.27 17.45
C ALA A 103 4.18 -12.15 16.48
N ARG A 104 2.95 -12.55 16.87
CA ARG A 104 2.07 -13.38 16.02
C ARG A 104 1.53 -12.66 14.79
N SER A 105 1.41 -11.34 14.86
CA SER A 105 0.85 -10.55 13.76
C SER A 105 1.79 -10.33 12.59
N ASN A 106 3.08 -10.68 12.74
CA ASN A 106 4.16 -10.31 11.83
C ASN A 106 4.31 -8.79 11.60
N ALA A 107 3.67 -7.94 12.41
CA ALA A 107 3.78 -6.48 12.29
C ALA A 107 5.20 -5.96 12.57
N LEU A 108 5.97 -6.68 13.39
CA LEU A 108 7.43 -6.59 13.41
C LEU A 108 7.96 -7.58 12.36
N PHE A 109 8.11 -7.12 11.12
CA PHE A 109 8.66 -7.97 10.06
C PHE A 109 9.92 -8.70 10.51
N GLY A 110 10.07 -9.93 10.01
CA GLY A 110 11.32 -10.68 10.13
C GLY A 110 11.54 -11.42 11.45
N TYR A 111 10.57 -11.40 12.39
CA TYR A 111 10.74 -12.15 13.64
C TYR A 111 10.40 -13.65 13.53
N GLU A 112 9.25 -14.03 12.97
CA GLU A 112 8.85 -15.45 12.82
C GLU A 112 8.01 -15.74 11.55
N GLY A 113 7.93 -14.77 10.62
CA GLY A 113 6.89 -14.69 9.60
C GLY A 113 6.80 -15.85 8.60
N ASP A 114 5.83 -16.72 8.82
CA ASP A 114 5.24 -17.76 7.96
C ASP A 114 6.23 -18.62 7.16
N LYS A 115 6.26 -19.94 7.39
CA LYS A 115 7.10 -20.90 6.63
C LYS A 115 6.98 -20.73 5.11
N TYR A 116 5.83 -20.24 4.63
CA TYR A 116 5.58 -19.97 3.22
C TYR A 116 6.46 -18.83 2.65
N TYR A 117 6.84 -17.87 3.48
CA TYR A 117 7.73 -16.75 3.14
C TYR A 117 9.22 -17.12 3.25
N PHE A 118 9.56 -18.15 4.05
CA PHE A 118 10.92 -18.68 4.15
C PHE A 118 11.29 -19.64 3.01
N ASP A 119 10.30 -20.23 2.32
CA ASP A 119 10.55 -21.11 1.16
C ASP A 119 10.84 -20.34 -0.15
N VAL A 120 10.64 -19.03 -0.17
CA VAL A 120 10.93 -18.18 -1.34
C VAL A 120 11.79 -17.04 -0.86
N ASP A 121 13.12 -17.11 -1.08
CA ASP A 121 14.23 -16.11 -1.04
C ASP A 121 13.90 -14.62 -0.70
N ILE A 122 12.94 -14.33 0.17
CA ILE A 122 12.27 -13.04 0.36
C ILE A 122 13.08 -12.21 1.34
N ARG A 123 13.66 -12.83 2.37
CA ARG A 123 14.64 -12.12 3.20
C ARG A 123 15.80 -11.62 2.34
N ARG A 124 16.28 -12.43 1.40
CA ARG A 124 17.28 -12.00 0.42
C ARG A 124 16.74 -10.94 -0.54
N HIS A 125 15.51 -11.12 -1.04
CA HIS A 125 14.86 -10.18 -1.96
C HIS A 125 14.70 -8.77 -1.39
N PHE A 126 14.33 -8.69 -0.10
CA PHE A 126 14.21 -7.43 0.63
C PHE A 126 15.52 -7.02 1.32
N GLY A 127 16.58 -7.82 1.28
CA GLY A 127 17.85 -7.51 1.98
C GLY A 127 17.79 -7.68 3.51
N LEU A 128 16.74 -8.31 4.05
CA LEU A 128 16.55 -8.56 5.47
C LEU A 128 17.60 -9.50 6.08
N ASP A 129 18.29 -10.30 5.27
CA ASP A 129 19.39 -11.16 5.73
C ASP A 129 20.59 -10.38 6.27
N GLN A 130 20.67 -9.08 5.97
CA GLN A 130 21.73 -8.21 6.49
C GLN A 130 21.51 -7.79 7.95
N TYR A 131 20.29 -7.98 8.48
CA TYR A 131 19.95 -7.64 9.86
C TYR A 131 19.83 -8.92 10.68
N GLU A 132 20.85 -9.20 11.48
CA GLU A 132 20.85 -10.25 12.50
C GLU A 132 20.56 -9.65 13.89
N GLY A 133 19.75 -10.32 14.70
CA GLY A 133 19.50 -9.93 16.10
C GLY A 133 18.33 -8.96 16.30
N ASP A 134 18.55 -7.92 17.12
CA ASP A 134 17.49 -7.03 17.64
C ASP A 134 17.34 -5.69 16.87
N ILE A 135 18.06 -5.52 15.75
CA ILE A 135 17.98 -4.30 14.92
C ILE A 135 17.05 -4.54 13.73
N ILE A 136 16.12 -3.63 13.49
CA ILE A 136 15.14 -3.70 12.41
C ILE A 136 15.06 -2.38 11.62
N PRO A 137 14.68 -2.41 10.33
CA PRO A 137 14.34 -1.21 9.58
C PRO A 137 13.22 -0.41 10.26
N TYR A 138 13.35 0.91 10.27
CA TYR A 138 12.31 1.81 10.75
C TYR A 138 11.45 2.30 9.57
N TRP A 139 10.58 1.45 9.03
CA TRP A 139 9.75 1.78 7.87
C TRP A 139 8.76 2.89 8.14
N LYS A 140 9.01 4.07 7.58
CA LYS A 140 8.06 5.17 7.56
C LYS A 140 7.26 5.14 6.27
N THR A 141 5.94 5.18 6.40
CA THR A 141 5.05 5.53 5.31
C THR A 141 5.15 7.02 5.01
N GLU A 142 5.10 7.38 3.74
CA GLU A 142 5.26 8.73 3.25
C GLU A 142 3.93 9.41 2.88
N THR A 143 3.79 10.69 3.23
CA THR A 143 2.82 11.59 2.58
C THR A 143 3.24 11.85 1.14
N VAL A 144 2.32 12.31 0.29
CA VAL A 144 2.64 12.60 -1.12
C VAL A 144 3.76 13.65 -1.29
N GLU A 145 3.94 14.58 -0.35
CA GLU A 145 5.09 15.51 -0.32
C GLU A 145 6.41 14.77 -0.14
N ALA A 146 6.51 13.90 0.87
CA ALA A 146 7.69 13.08 1.10
C ALA A 146 7.94 12.13 -0.09
N MET A 147 6.88 11.54 -0.66
CA MET A 147 7.01 10.71 -1.86
C MET A 147 7.60 11.49 -3.04
N ASN A 148 7.19 12.74 -3.26
CA ASN A 148 7.73 13.60 -4.31
C ASN A 148 9.19 13.98 -4.06
N ALA A 149 9.57 14.16 -2.80
CA ALA A 149 10.91 14.59 -2.40
C ALA A 149 11.99 13.54 -2.67
N PHE A 150 11.64 12.28 -2.92
CA PHE A 150 12.61 11.26 -3.35
C PHE A 150 13.44 11.68 -4.57
N ARG A 151 12.92 12.54 -5.45
CA ARG A 151 13.69 13.11 -6.58
C ARG A 151 14.93 13.91 -6.16
N LEU A 152 15.00 14.33 -4.89
CA LEU A 152 16.13 15.03 -4.29
C LEU A 152 17.15 14.06 -3.68
N LYS A 153 16.78 12.79 -3.48
CA LYS A 153 17.65 11.75 -2.94
C LYS A 153 18.45 11.11 -4.07
N GLU A 154 19.75 10.91 -3.83
CA GLU A 154 20.63 10.23 -4.78
C GLU A 154 20.10 8.84 -5.13
N GLY A 155 20.17 8.48 -6.42
CA GLY A 155 19.67 7.20 -6.95
C GLY A 155 18.22 7.23 -7.43
N TYR A 156 17.45 8.29 -7.16
CA TYR A 156 16.06 8.41 -7.56
C TYR A 156 15.86 9.48 -8.64
N ASN A 157 15.20 9.12 -9.73
CA ASN A 157 14.81 10.06 -10.80
C ASN A 157 13.35 10.53 -10.66
N THR A 158 12.54 9.74 -9.97
CA THR A 158 11.12 9.96 -9.77
C THR A 158 10.75 10.11 -8.30
N GLY A 159 9.48 10.35 -8.01
CA GLY A 159 9.01 10.13 -6.65
C GLY A 159 9.13 8.65 -6.29
N ALA A 160 9.03 8.30 -5.03
CA ALA A 160 8.97 6.93 -4.57
C ALA A 160 8.14 6.82 -3.29
N GLY A 161 7.70 5.61 -2.96
CA GLY A 161 7.12 5.34 -1.66
C GLY A 161 6.88 3.86 -1.44
N GLU A 162 6.62 3.51 -0.19
CA GLU A 162 6.32 2.15 0.25
C GLU A 162 4.86 1.75 -0.05
N CYS A 163 4.47 0.54 0.34
CA CYS A 163 3.17 -0.02 -0.07
C CYS A 163 1.98 0.75 0.50
N VAL A 164 2.07 1.19 1.76
CA VAL A 164 1.06 2.04 2.42
C VAL A 164 0.98 3.39 1.70
N SER A 165 2.12 4.00 1.37
CA SER A 165 2.23 5.30 0.69
C SER A 165 1.57 5.26 -0.68
N LEU A 166 1.89 4.24 -1.48
CA LEU A 166 1.26 4.04 -2.79
C LEU A 166 -0.23 3.75 -2.66
N SER A 167 -0.64 2.95 -1.68
CA SER A 167 -2.06 2.65 -1.42
C SER A 167 -2.86 3.94 -1.12
N THR A 168 -2.37 4.77 -0.20
CA THR A 168 -3.04 6.04 0.14
C THR A 168 -2.98 7.07 -0.99
N LEU A 169 -1.90 7.11 -1.77
CA LEU A 169 -1.80 7.92 -2.98
C LEU A 169 -2.88 7.52 -4.01
N TYR A 170 -3.04 6.21 -4.26
CA TYR A 170 -4.06 5.71 -5.17
C TYR A 170 -5.48 6.06 -4.72
N ALA A 171 -5.78 5.94 -3.42
CA ALA A 171 -7.08 6.30 -2.86
C ALA A 171 -7.38 7.81 -3.01
N ALA A 172 -6.45 8.66 -2.58
CA ALA A 172 -6.59 10.11 -2.70
C ALA A 172 -6.70 10.58 -4.17
N ALA A 173 -5.88 10.01 -5.06
CA ALA A 173 -5.93 10.35 -6.48
C ALA A 173 -7.20 9.82 -7.17
N ALA A 174 -7.72 8.65 -6.79
CA ALA A 174 -9.00 8.14 -7.29
C ALA A 174 -10.15 9.11 -6.95
N PHE A 175 -10.15 9.66 -5.73
CA PHE A 175 -11.10 10.70 -5.33
C PHE A 175 -10.89 12.00 -6.12
N ILE A 176 -9.70 12.60 -6.04
CA ILE A 176 -9.44 13.95 -6.59
C ILE A 176 -9.50 13.98 -8.12
N ILE A 177 -8.89 12.99 -8.78
CA ILE A 177 -8.64 13.00 -10.24
C ILE A 177 -9.72 12.22 -10.99
N CYS A 178 -10.13 11.09 -10.44
CA CYS A 178 -11.08 10.22 -11.12
C CYS A 178 -12.54 10.53 -10.77
N GLY A 179 -12.77 11.28 -9.68
CA GLY A 179 -14.12 11.60 -9.20
C GLY A 179 -14.83 10.38 -8.61
N ILE A 180 -14.07 9.40 -8.09
CA ILE A 180 -14.61 8.21 -7.44
C ILE A 180 -14.94 8.58 -5.98
N PRO A 181 -16.20 8.43 -5.52
CA PRO A 181 -16.56 8.67 -4.13
C PRO A 181 -15.72 7.85 -3.15
N LEU A 182 -15.49 8.38 -1.95
CA LEU A 182 -14.78 7.65 -0.91
C LEU A 182 -15.52 6.39 -0.43
N ASP A 183 -16.84 6.35 -0.60
CA ASP A 183 -17.69 5.20 -0.26
C ASP A 183 -17.43 3.97 -1.16
N ASP A 184 -16.78 4.19 -2.31
CA ASP A 184 -16.42 3.16 -3.27
C ASP A 184 -14.94 2.73 -3.12
N ILE A 185 -14.23 3.19 -2.08
CA ILE A 185 -12.78 2.95 -1.90
C ILE A 185 -12.50 2.34 -0.52
N TYR A 186 -12.02 1.11 -0.50
CA TYR A 186 -11.71 0.34 0.70
C TYR A 186 -10.21 0.10 0.79
N MET A 187 -9.59 0.51 1.90
CA MET A 187 -8.19 0.20 2.18
C MET A 187 -8.11 -1.20 2.79
N VAL A 188 -7.28 -2.08 2.23
CA VAL A 188 -7.12 -3.48 2.65
C VAL A 188 -5.64 -3.73 2.94
N LEU A 189 -5.32 -3.99 4.21
CA LEU A 189 -3.96 -4.17 4.68
C LEU A 189 -3.75 -5.60 5.16
N THR A 190 -2.58 -6.14 4.86
CA THR A 190 -2.01 -7.36 5.44
C THR A 190 -0.66 -7.00 6.08
N PRO A 191 -0.02 -7.89 6.87
CA PRO A 191 1.25 -7.56 7.52
C PRO A 191 2.36 -7.15 6.54
N LEU A 192 2.33 -7.64 5.30
CA LEU A 192 3.40 -7.41 4.32
C LEU A 192 2.96 -6.60 3.10
N HIS A 193 1.70 -6.18 3.04
CA HIS A 193 1.18 -5.45 1.87
C HIS A 193 -0.01 -4.57 2.20
N SER A 194 -0.04 -3.40 1.58
CA SER A 194 -1.17 -2.48 1.63
C SER A 194 -1.68 -2.18 0.22
N GLN A 195 -3.00 -2.23 0.08
CA GLN A 195 -3.68 -2.10 -1.20
C GLN A 195 -5.10 -1.56 -1.00
N ASN A 196 -5.78 -1.26 -2.10
CA ASN A 196 -7.17 -0.79 -2.12
C ASN A 196 -8.02 -1.76 -2.92
N TYR A 197 -9.26 -1.93 -2.50
CA TYR A 197 -10.34 -2.39 -3.37
C TYR A 197 -11.19 -1.17 -3.76
N ILE A 198 -11.34 -0.94 -5.06
CA ILE A 198 -12.17 0.13 -5.61
C ILE A 198 -13.39 -0.50 -6.27
N ASP A 199 -14.58 -0.17 -5.77
CA ASP A 199 -15.86 -0.61 -6.33
C ASP A 199 -16.17 0.17 -7.61
N ILE A 200 -15.62 -0.31 -8.71
CA ILE A 200 -15.85 0.23 -10.04
C ILE A 200 -15.83 -0.90 -11.06
N GLN A 201 -16.85 -0.94 -11.93
CA GLN A 201 -17.09 -2.07 -12.82
C GLN A 201 -17.22 -3.39 -12.02
N ASP A 202 -16.34 -4.36 -12.26
CA ASP A 202 -16.30 -5.65 -11.56
C ASP A 202 -15.33 -5.65 -10.36
N GLY A 203 -14.86 -4.46 -9.96
CA GLY A 203 -13.85 -4.25 -8.93
C GLY A 203 -12.43 -4.12 -9.48
N VAL A 204 -11.61 -3.33 -8.79
CA VAL A 204 -10.18 -3.15 -9.06
C VAL A 204 -9.39 -3.20 -7.76
N ILE A 205 -8.29 -3.95 -7.76
CA ILE A 205 -7.33 -3.96 -6.66
C ILE A 205 -6.06 -3.18 -7.04
N THR A 206 -5.60 -2.27 -6.19
CA THR A 206 -4.26 -1.66 -6.34
C THR A 206 -3.19 -2.66 -5.89
N ASN A 207 -2.03 -2.63 -6.52
CA ASN A 207 -0.90 -3.46 -6.10
C ASN A 207 0.40 -2.69 -6.33
N ASN A 208 0.91 -2.05 -5.28
CA ASN A 208 2.00 -1.08 -5.36
C ASN A 208 1.74 -0.08 -6.50
N ARG A 209 2.57 -0.08 -7.55
CA ARG A 209 2.45 0.83 -8.70
C ARG A 209 1.36 0.43 -9.69
N ARG A 210 0.69 -0.71 -9.55
CA ARG A 210 -0.23 -1.27 -10.56
C ARG A 210 -1.69 -1.20 -10.10
N LEU A 211 -2.60 -1.29 -11.07
CA LEU A 211 -4.00 -1.66 -10.85
C LEU A 211 -4.26 -3.00 -11.51
N VAL A 212 -4.98 -3.86 -10.82
CA VAL A 212 -5.36 -5.20 -11.27
C VAL A 212 -6.87 -5.25 -11.35
N THR A 213 -7.38 -5.44 -12.57
CA THR A 213 -8.82 -5.69 -12.79
C THR A 213 -9.13 -7.16 -12.53
N LYS A 214 -10.41 -7.50 -12.39
CA LYS A 214 -10.83 -8.90 -12.23
C LYS A 214 -10.31 -9.81 -13.35
N SER A 215 -10.37 -9.36 -14.61
CA SER A 215 -9.81 -10.11 -15.74
C SER A 215 -8.29 -10.27 -15.64
N MET A 216 -7.57 -9.25 -15.16
CA MET A 216 -6.12 -9.37 -14.92
C MET A 216 -5.80 -10.31 -13.76
N TRP A 217 -6.66 -10.35 -12.75
CA TRP A 217 -6.52 -11.22 -11.58
C TRP A 217 -6.51 -12.70 -11.99
N PHE A 218 -7.37 -13.12 -12.92
CA PHE A 218 -7.50 -14.51 -13.36
C PHE A 218 -6.88 -14.83 -14.71
N ASN A 219 -6.00 -13.99 -15.27
CA ASN A 219 -5.41 -14.28 -16.58
C ASN A 219 -4.20 -15.21 -16.57
N GLY A 220 -3.85 -15.81 -15.43
CA GLY A 220 -2.82 -16.85 -15.33
C GLY A 220 -1.40 -16.38 -15.68
N THR A 221 -1.10 -15.08 -15.56
CA THR A 221 0.25 -14.56 -15.75
C THR A 221 1.05 -14.54 -14.45
N GLU A 222 2.38 -14.42 -14.54
CA GLU A 222 3.24 -14.23 -13.36
C GLU A 222 2.82 -12.99 -12.53
N ILE A 223 2.38 -11.92 -13.21
CA ILE A 223 1.87 -10.71 -12.56
C ILE A 223 0.61 -11.02 -11.75
N SER A 224 -0.31 -11.84 -12.27
CA SER A 224 -1.50 -12.28 -11.53
C SER A 224 -1.12 -13.02 -10.26
N ASN A 225 -0.19 -13.98 -10.35
CA ASN A 225 0.26 -14.75 -9.19
C ASN A 225 0.90 -13.85 -8.12
N LYS A 226 1.74 -12.89 -8.54
CA LYS A 226 2.33 -11.89 -7.63
C LYS A 226 1.26 -11.01 -6.99
N ALA A 227 0.26 -10.57 -7.75
CA ALA A 227 -0.82 -9.73 -7.24
C ALA A 227 -1.72 -10.44 -6.23
N GLN A 228 -1.95 -11.75 -6.43
CA GLN A 228 -2.78 -12.58 -5.56
C GLN A 228 -2.12 -12.92 -4.23
N ARG A 229 -0.78 -12.89 -4.15
CA ARG A 229 0.00 -13.50 -3.07
C ARG A 229 -0.44 -13.09 -1.68
N ALA A 230 -0.59 -11.78 -1.44
CA ALA A 230 -0.93 -11.24 -0.13
C ALA A 230 -2.33 -11.70 0.31
N ILE A 231 -3.37 -11.43 -0.49
CA ILE A 231 -4.75 -11.85 -0.18
C ILE A 231 -4.87 -13.37 -0.02
N ARG A 232 -4.21 -14.15 -0.88
CA ARG A 232 -4.33 -15.62 -0.90
C ARG A 232 -3.77 -16.25 0.38
N ASN A 233 -2.68 -15.71 0.92
CA ASN A 233 -1.92 -16.38 1.97
C ASN A 233 -2.01 -15.70 3.33
N GLU A 234 -2.16 -14.37 3.37
CA GLU A 234 -2.05 -13.58 4.59
C GLU A 234 -3.41 -13.30 5.24
N GLN A 235 -3.36 -13.04 6.55
CA GLN A 235 -4.47 -12.45 7.28
C GLN A 235 -4.60 -10.97 6.89
N VAL A 236 -5.77 -10.54 6.45
CA VAL A 236 -6.10 -9.11 6.36
C VAL A 236 -6.18 -8.57 7.79
N THR A 237 -5.29 -7.63 8.10
CA THR A 237 -5.13 -7.03 9.43
C THR A 237 -6.07 -5.88 9.64
N ILE A 238 -6.19 -4.99 8.65
CA ILE A 238 -7.02 -3.78 8.72
C ILE A 238 -7.87 -3.69 7.45
N VAL A 239 -9.15 -3.36 7.63
CA VAL A 239 -9.97 -2.77 6.57
C VAL A 239 -10.40 -1.38 7.03
N ALA A 240 -10.04 -0.34 6.27
CA ALA A 240 -10.38 1.05 6.57
C ALA A 240 -11.23 1.66 5.45
N HIS A 241 -12.21 2.46 5.83
CA HIS A 241 -13.24 3.04 4.97
C HIS A 241 -13.69 4.41 5.51
N SER A 242 -14.42 5.21 4.71
CA SER A 242 -14.94 6.52 5.11
C SER A 242 -15.82 6.48 6.37
N THR A 243 -16.42 5.32 6.64
CA THR A 243 -17.27 5.07 7.80
C THR A 243 -16.51 4.58 9.04
N GLY A 244 -15.21 4.29 8.96
CA GLY A 244 -14.41 3.77 10.07
C GLY A 244 -13.51 2.59 9.69
N GLN A 245 -13.04 1.82 10.68
CA GLN A 245 -12.11 0.71 10.46
C GLN A 245 -12.48 -0.55 11.25
N ILE A 246 -11.96 -1.69 10.81
CA ILE A 246 -11.97 -2.96 11.53
C ILE A 246 -10.57 -3.58 11.51
N HIS A 247 -10.11 -4.00 12.68
CA HIS A 247 -8.79 -4.62 12.88
C HIS A 247 -8.92 -6.08 13.31
N CYS A 248 -8.05 -6.98 12.87
CA CYS A 248 -8.10 -8.40 13.21
C CYS A 248 -7.89 -8.66 14.71
N LEU A 249 -6.97 -7.92 15.36
CA LEU A 249 -6.63 -8.05 16.78
C LEU A 249 -7.55 -7.30 17.77
N TYR A 250 -8.12 -6.14 17.41
CA TYR A 250 -8.89 -5.34 18.36
C TYR A 250 -10.34 -5.84 18.45
N PRO A 251 -10.96 -5.82 19.65
CA PRO A 251 -12.36 -6.23 19.81
C PRO A 251 -13.33 -5.22 19.19
N ASP A 252 -12.95 -3.95 19.15
CA ASP A 252 -13.79 -2.87 18.67
C ASP A 252 -13.61 -2.63 17.17
N ALA A 253 -14.70 -2.33 16.49
CA ALA A 253 -14.73 -1.90 15.10
C ALA A 253 -15.60 -0.65 14.96
N THR A 254 -15.15 0.33 14.19
CA THR A 254 -15.90 1.58 13.95
C THR A 254 -16.50 1.64 12.55
N ILE A 255 -16.01 0.82 11.62
CA ILE A 255 -16.60 0.70 10.28
C ILE A 255 -18.08 0.34 10.39
N ASP A 256 -18.93 0.94 9.54
CA ASP A 256 -20.34 0.54 9.49
C ASP A 256 -20.43 -0.94 9.12
N ARG A 257 -21.16 -1.71 9.93
CA ARG A 257 -21.25 -3.16 9.80
C ARG A 257 -21.81 -3.58 8.44
N ARG A 258 -22.81 -2.88 7.91
CA ARG A 258 -23.44 -3.22 6.63
C ARG A 258 -22.47 -2.95 5.49
N VAL A 259 -21.76 -1.83 5.55
CA VAL A 259 -20.71 -1.49 4.59
C VAL A 259 -19.60 -2.55 4.60
N TYR A 260 -19.16 -3.00 5.78
CA TYR A 260 -18.16 -4.06 5.89
C TYR A 260 -18.65 -5.40 5.32
N GLU A 261 -19.89 -5.79 5.62
CA GLU A 261 -20.50 -7.02 5.08
C GLU A 261 -20.65 -6.95 3.55
N GLN A 262 -21.02 -5.79 3.01
CA GLN A 262 -21.08 -5.54 1.56
C GLN A 262 -19.69 -5.62 0.93
N PHE A 263 -18.69 -4.97 1.51
CA PHE A 263 -17.29 -5.08 1.08
C PHE A 263 -16.82 -6.54 1.04
N CYS A 264 -17.12 -7.32 2.09
CA CYS A 264 -16.75 -8.73 2.13
C CYS A 264 -17.38 -9.52 0.96
N ALA A 265 -18.64 -9.24 0.63
CA ALA A 265 -19.32 -9.87 -0.51
C ALA A 265 -18.71 -9.44 -1.85
N MET A 266 -18.45 -8.14 -2.04
CA MET A 266 -17.82 -7.60 -3.24
C MET A 266 -16.42 -8.16 -3.46
N LEU A 267 -15.59 -8.21 -2.40
CA LEU A 267 -14.25 -8.77 -2.46
C LEU A 267 -14.29 -10.26 -2.79
N ARG A 268 -15.13 -11.07 -2.13
CA ARG A 268 -15.27 -12.50 -2.46
C ARG A 268 -15.75 -12.70 -3.90
N GLY A 269 -16.66 -11.85 -4.37
CA GLY A 269 -17.09 -11.82 -5.76
C GLY A 269 -15.95 -11.51 -6.73
N TYR A 270 -15.10 -10.52 -6.41
CA TYR A 270 -13.90 -10.20 -7.19
C TYR A 270 -12.90 -11.36 -7.19
N LEU A 271 -12.73 -12.04 -6.06
CA LEU A 271 -11.82 -13.17 -5.86
C LEU A 271 -12.37 -14.52 -6.35
N SER A 272 -13.46 -14.50 -7.12
CA SER A 272 -14.06 -15.69 -7.72
C SER A 272 -14.27 -15.52 -9.23
N ALA A 273 -13.91 -16.53 -10.00
CA ALA A 273 -14.10 -16.62 -11.44
C ALA A 273 -14.99 -17.81 -11.81
N GLU A 274 -15.80 -17.63 -12.85
CA GLU A 274 -16.66 -18.70 -13.38
C GLU A 274 -15.82 -19.82 -14.02
N LEU A 275 -16.27 -21.06 -13.88
CA LEU A 275 -15.73 -22.18 -14.65
C LEU A 275 -16.18 -22.09 -16.11
N ASN A 276 -15.33 -21.53 -16.98
CA ASN A 276 -15.56 -21.42 -18.42
C ASN A 276 -14.28 -21.67 -19.22
N ALA A 277 -14.39 -21.71 -20.56
CA ALA A 277 -13.28 -22.06 -21.46
C ALA A 277 -12.07 -21.12 -21.28
N LEU A 278 -12.32 -19.82 -21.16
CA LEU A 278 -11.28 -18.82 -20.94
C LEU A 278 -10.55 -19.06 -19.63
N ASN A 279 -11.27 -19.27 -18.52
CA ASN A 279 -10.63 -19.47 -17.22
C ASN A 279 -9.92 -20.83 -17.10
N VAL A 280 -10.39 -21.88 -17.78
CA VAL A 280 -9.63 -23.14 -17.93
C VAL A 280 -8.34 -22.92 -18.71
N ALA A 281 -8.37 -22.16 -19.81
CA ALA A 281 -7.13 -21.81 -20.52
C ALA A 281 -6.19 -20.95 -19.67
N ASN A 282 -6.72 -20.00 -18.89
CA ASN A 282 -5.92 -19.19 -17.97
C ASN A 282 -5.28 -20.05 -16.86
N PHE A 283 -6.00 -21.03 -16.34
CA PHE A 283 -5.49 -22.00 -15.38
C PHE A 283 -4.35 -22.86 -15.97
N LEU A 284 -4.54 -23.38 -17.19
CA LEU A 284 -3.51 -24.15 -17.88
C LEU A 284 -2.27 -23.29 -18.19
N ARG A 285 -2.45 -22.00 -18.52
CA ARG A 285 -1.37 -21.03 -18.68
C ARG A 285 -0.52 -20.89 -17.43
N SER A 286 -1.13 -20.77 -16.26
CA SER A 286 -0.41 -20.67 -14.99
C SER A 286 0.15 -22.00 -14.49
N ASN A 287 -0.30 -23.13 -15.04
CA ASN A 287 0.08 -24.48 -14.61
C ASN A 287 0.61 -25.33 -15.79
N PRO A 288 1.75 -24.95 -16.40
CA PRO A 288 2.27 -25.62 -17.59
C PRO A 288 2.59 -27.11 -17.39
N LYS A 289 2.74 -27.56 -16.13
CA LYS A 289 2.85 -28.97 -15.74
C LYS A 289 1.72 -29.84 -16.32
N TYR A 290 0.54 -29.26 -16.56
CA TYR A 290 -0.62 -29.98 -17.09
C TYR A 290 -0.71 -30.01 -18.61
N ASN A 291 -0.05 -29.10 -19.33
CA ASN A 291 -0.24 -28.92 -20.78
C ASN A 291 -0.08 -30.21 -21.59
N ARG A 292 0.84 -31.10 -21.20
CA ARG A 292 1.07 -32.39 -21.87
C ARG A 292 -0.16 -33.31 -21.95
N HIS A 293 -1.19 -33.07 -21.14
CA HIS A 293 -2.42 -33.86 -21.10
C HIS A 293 -3.55 -33.27 -21.96
N PHE A 294 -3.36 -32.07 -22.53
CA PHE A 294 -4.39 -31.32 -23.24
C PHE A 294 -4.02 -31.09 -24.72
N GLN A 295 -5.06 -30.90 -25.53
CA GLN A 295 -4.98 -30.48 -26.93
C GLN A 295 -6.21 -29.64 -27.29
N PHE A 296 -6.13 -28.88 -28.38
CA PHE A 296 -7.22 -28.07 -28.91
C PHE A 296 -7.63 -28.56 -30.30
N CYS A 297 -8.91 -28.46 -30.63
CA CYS A 297 -9.46 -28.83 -31.93
C CYS A 297 -10.01 -27.60 -32.66
N ARG A 298 -9.56 -27.38 -33.90
CA ARG A 298 -10.10 -26.35 -34.80
C ARG A 298 -10.51 -26.99 -36.12
N TYR A 299 -11.51 -26.40 -36.77
CA TYR A 299 -11.81 -26.72 -38.16
C TYR A 299 -10.96 -25.86 -39.10
N ARG A 300 -10.16 -26.48 -39.96
CA ARG A 300 -9.45 -25.81 -41.07
C ARG A 300 -9.81 -26.49 -42.38
N ARG A 301 -10.27 -25.71 -43.37
CA ARG A 301 -10.66 -26.19 -44.72
C ARG A 301 -11.64 -27.38 -44.71
N GLY A 302 -12.54 -27.43 -43.72
CA GLY A 302 -13.52 -28.51 -43.57
C GLY A 302 -13.02 -29.74 -42.81
N GLU A 303 -11.75 -29.80 -42.42
CA GLU A 303 -11.16 -30.90 -41.65
C GLU A 303 -10.91 -30.49 -40.20
N ARG A 304 -11.01 -31.45 -39.28
CA ARG A 304 -10.62 -31.27 -37.88
C ARG A 304 -9.12 -31.35 -37.76
N MET A 305 -8.52 -30.31 -37.19
CA MET A 305 -7.10 -30.22 -36.92
C MET A 305 -6.88 -30.08 -35.41
N PHE A 306 -5.89 -30.80 -34.90
CA PHE A 306 -5.55 -30.86 -33.50
C PHE A 306 -4.17 -30.24 -33.27
N ILE A 307 -4.02 -29.51 -32.17
CA ILE A 307 -2.74 -28.96 -31.71
C ILE A 307 -2.55 -29.26 -30.23
N LYS A 308 -1.34 -29.67 -29.85
CA LYS A 308 -0.97 -29.92 -28.46
C LYS A 308 -1.00 -28.60 -27.66
N ALA A 309 -1.48 -28.64 -26.42
CA ALA A 309 -1.61 -27.43 -25.61
C ALA A 309 -0.26 -26.74 -25.38
N GLU A 310 0.82 -27.47 -25.08
CA GLU A 310 2.15 -26.88 -24.88
C GLU A 310 2.69 -26.14 -26.11
N VAL A 311 2.29 -26.56 -27.31
CA VAL A 311 2.66 -25.87 -28.56
C VAL A 311 1.85 -24.60 -28.71
N LEU A 312 0.53 -24.67 -28.53
CA LEU A 312 -0.35 -23.49 -28.65
C LEU A 312 -0.06 -22.41 -27.59
N PHE A 313 0.18 -22.81 -26.34
CA PHE A 313 0.65 -21.89 -25.29
C PHE A 313 2.05 -21.31 -25.59
N GLY A 314 2.90 -22.05 -26.31
CA GLY A 314 4.16 -21.53 -26.84
C GLY A 314 3.96 -20.39 -27.82
N TYR A 315 3.00 -20.51 -28.75
CA TYR A 315 2.60 -19.41 -29.65
C TYR A 315 2.02 -18.23 -28.87
N GLU A 316 1.13 -18.49 -27.91
CA GLU A 316 0.53 -17.45 -27.07
C GLU A 316 1.58 -16.62 -26.33
N HIS A 317 2.62 -17.27 -25.80
CA HIS A 317 3.71 -16.58 -25.09
C HIS A 317 4.43 -15.54 -25.95
N GLY A 318 4.57 -15.80 -27.25
CA GLY A 318 5.19 -14.89 -28.22
C GLY A 318 4.21 -13.91 -28.88
N SER A 319 2.92 -14.00 -28.58
CA SER A 319 1.86 -13.26 -29.25
C SER A 319 1.19 -12.23 -28.32
N ARG A 320 0.47 -11.28 -28.92
CA ARG A 320 -0.45 -10.39 -28.22
C ARG A 320 -1.87 -10.97 -28.09
N PHE A 321 -2.13 -12.09 -28.75
CA PHE A 321 -3.42 -12.77 -28.77
C PHE A 321 -3.48 -13.88 -27.73
N ARG A 322 -4.66 -14.23 -27.24
CA ARG A 322 -4.82 -15.24 -26.18
C ARG A 322 -5.79 -16.35 -26.54
N ILE A 323 -5.57 -17.51 -25.94
CA ILE A 323 -6.42 -18.68 -26.05
C ILE A 323 -7.77 -18.40 -25.37
N TYR A 324 -8.85 -18.69 -26.10
CA TYR A 324 -10.25 -18.48 -25.68
C TYR A 324 -10.66 -17.05 -25.28
N ASP A 325 -9.88 -16.02 -25.64
CA ASP A 325 -10.37 -14.65 -25.62
C ASP A 325 -10.90 -14.21 -27.01
N GLU A 326 -11.34 -12.97 -27.13
CA GLU A 326 -11.87 -12.39 -28.38
C GLU A 326 -10.87 -12.37 -29.55
N THR A 327 -9.59 -12.61 -29.28
CA THR A 327 -8.50 -12.63 -30.26
C THR A 327 -8.02 -14.03 -30.61
N PHE A 328 -8.61 -15.08 -30.03
CA PHE A 328 -8.14 -16.46 -30.18
C PHE A 328 -8.02 -16.92 -31.64
N GLU A 329 -8.99 -16.56 -32.49
CA GLU A 329 -8.94 -16.90 -33.91
C GLU A 329 -7.69 -16.35 -34.61
N LYS A 330 -7.20 -15.17 -34.19
CA LYS A 330 -5.97 -14.56 -34.73
C LYS A 330 -4.73 -15.28 -34.24
N LEU A 331 -4.70 -15.72 -32.97
CA LEU A 331 -3.61 -16.56 -32.46
C LEU A 331 -3.48 -17.84 -33.28
N LEU A 332 -4.61 -18.47 -33.59
CA LEU A 332 -4.64 -19.70 -34.37
C LEU A 332 -4.20 -19.50 -35.83
N ASP A 333 -4.22 -18.27 -36.35
CA ASP A 333 -3.70 -17.95 -37.68
C ASP A 333 -2.17 -17.76 -37.68
N GLU A 334 -1.56 -17.52 -36.52
CA GLU A 334 -0.10 -17.44 -36.35
C GLU A 334 0.56 -18.84 -36.24
N VAL A 335 -0.24 -19.87 -35.97
CA VAL A 335 0.24 -21.26 -35.83
C VAL A 335 0.64 -21.84 -37.19
N ASN A 336 1.87 -22.34 -37.29
CA ASN A 336 2.37 -23.02 -38.48
C ASN A 336 1.50 -24.25 -38.82
N SER A 337 1.22 -24.46 -40.10
CA SER A 337 0.51 -25.66 -40.58
C SER A 337 1.16 -26.97 -40.15
N GLU A 338 2.48 -27.02 -39.99
CA GLU A 338 3.21 -28.23 -39.59
C GLU A 338 2.96 -28.63 -38.11
N ASP A 339 2.53 -27.70 -37.27
CA ASP A 339 2.23 -27.96 -35.87
C ASP A 339 0.82 -28.54 -35.65
N TYR A 340 0.00 -28.53 -36.70
CA TYR A 340 -1.32 -29.15 -36.69
C TYR A 340 -1.27 -30.61 -37.12
N SER A 341 -2.03 -31.45 -36.42
CA SER A 341 -2.26 -32.85 -36.78
C SER A 341 -3.71 -33.06 -37.24
N PRO A 342 -3.98 -33.78 -38.34
CA PRO A 342 -5.34 -34.19 -38.69
C PRO A 342 -5.87 -35.32 -37.78
N TYR A 343 -4.99 -35.93 -36.97
CA TYR A 343 -5.32 -37.02 -36.05
C TYR A 343 -5.30 -36.53 -34.60
N LYS A 344 -6.36 -36.88 -33.85
CA LYS A 344 -6.43 -36.67 -32.41
C LYS A 344 -5.34 -37.46 -31.69
N HIS A 345 -4.66 -36.83 -30.74
CA HIS A 345 -3.76 -37.54 -29.83
C HIS A 345 -4.57 -38.30 -28.78
N ASN A 346 -4.43 -39.63 -28.71
CA ASN A 346 -5.27 -40.48 -27.84
C ASN A 346 -4.94 -40.36 -26.35
N ASP A 347 -3.73 -39.92 -26.03
CA ASP A 347 -3.22 -39.69 -24.67
C ASP A 347 -3.63 -38.31 -24.10
N ARG A 348 -4.43 -37.53 -24.84
CA ARG A 348 -4.78 -36.14 -24.50
C ARG A 348 -6.27 -35.87 -24.60
N ILE A 349 -6.80 -35.10 -23.66
CA ILE A 349 -8.17 -34.59 -23.73
C ILE A 349 -8.24 -33.31 -24.57
N CYS A 350 -9.30 -33.19 -25.38
CA CYS A 350 -9.55 -31.98 -26.14
C CYS A 350 -10.22 -30.93 -25.24
N CYS A 351 -9.73 -29.69 -25.22
CA CYS A 351 -10.34 -28.62 -24.41
C CYS A 351 -11.81 -28.39 -24.76
N GLU A 352 -12.19 -28.46 -26.05
CA GLU A 352 -13.59 -28.36 -26.49
C GLU A 352 -14.45 -29.52 -25.94
N GLN A 353 -13.87 -30.72 -25.84
CA GLN A 353 -14.57 -31.89 -25.27
C GLN A 353 -14.75 -31.72 -23.76
N LEU A 354 -13.75 -31.21 -23.06
CA LEU A 354 -13.84 -30.87 -21.65
C LEU A 354 -14.93 -29.84 -21.39
N MET A 355 -14.96 -28.77 -22.19
CA MET A 355 -15.95 -27.71 -22.02
C MET A 355 -17.37 -28.20 -22.32
N ALA A 356 -17.55 -29.01 -23.37
CA ALA A 356 -18.85 -29.63 -23.66
C ALA A 356 -19.35 -30.51 -22.51
N PHE A 357 -18.45 -31.24 -21.84
CA PHE A 357 -18.81 -32.02 -20.66
C PHE A 357 -19.21 -31.14 -19.48
N ILE A 358 -18.42 -30.09 -19.18
CA ILE A 358 -18.71 -29.13 -18.11
C ILE A 358 -20.09 -28.49 -18.31
N GLU A 359 -20.41 -28.09 -19.53
CA GLU A 359 -21.69 -27.47 -19.87
C GLU A 359 -22.86 -28.46 -19.80
N TYR A 360 -22.68 -29.67 -20.35
CA TYR A 360 -23.73 -30.71 -20.38
C TYR A 360 -24.10 -31.20 -18.98
N GLU A 361 -23.10 -31.53 -18.15
CA GLU A 361 -23.31 -31.98 -16.77
C GLU A 361 -23.61 -30.83 -15.80
N LYS A 362 -23.48 -29.57 -16.25
CA LYS A 362 -23.63 -28.34 -15.44
C LYS A 362 -22.75 -28.37 -14.20
N ILE A 363 -21.47 -28.68 -14.39
CA ILE A 363 -20.50 -28.83 -13.31
C ILE A 363 -20.39 -27.53 -12.51
N ASP A 364 -20.76 -27.57 -11.24
CA ASP A 364 -20.40 -26.54 -10.27
C ASP A 364 -19.09 -26.93 -9.57
N ILE A 365 -18.01 -26.19 -9.83
CA ILE A 365 -16.69 -26.47 -9.23
C ILE A 365 -16.71 -26.36 -7.70
N HIS A 366 -17.66 -25.63 -7.11
CA HIS A 366 -17.80 -25.52 -5.66
C HIS A 366 -18.53 -26.72 -5.04
N ASN A 367 -19.23 -27.52 -5.84
CA ASN A 367 -19.89 -28.75 -5.39
C ASN A 367 -18.90 -29.95 -5.37
N PRO A 368 -18.71 -30.64 -4.22
CA PRO A 368 -17.83 -31.81 -4.13
C PRO A 368 -18.15 -32.96 -5.10
N ASP A 369 -19.44 -33.24 -5.34
CA ASP A 369 -19.86 -34.34 -6.21
C ASP A 369 -19.55 -34.04 -7.68
N ASP A 370 -19.73 -32.79 -8.10
CA ASP A 370 -19.41 -32.36 -9.46
C ASP A 370 -17.91 -32.31 -9.70
N ARG A 371 -17.11 -31.94 -8.68
CA ARG A 371 -15.65 -32.10 -8.72
C ARG A 371 -15.24 -33.55 -8.94
N TYR A 372 -15.90 -34.50 -8.27
CA TYR A 372 -15.65 -35.92 -8.46
C TYR A 372 -16.02 -36.40 -9.88
N LYS A 373 -17.17 -35.94 -10.42
CA LYS A 373 -17.55 -36.23 -11.82
C LYS A 373 -16.49 -35.72 -12.80
N LEU A 374 -16.03 -34.49 -12.62
CA LEU A 374 -15.01 -33.86 -13.45
C LEU A 374 -13.68 -34.63 -13.38
N ALA A 375 -13.22 -34.99 -12.17
CA ALA A 375 -12.00 -35.77 -11.98
C ALA A 375 -12.10 -37.14 -12.66
N ARG A 376 -13.25 -37.84 -12.50
CA ARG A 376 -13.47 -39.13 -13.15
C ARG A 376 -13.45 -39.01 -14.66
N PHE A 377 -13.99 -37.94 -15.23
CA PHE A 377 -14.03 -37.70 -16.67
C PHE A 377 -12.63 -37.49 -17.27
N ILE A 378 -11.74 -36.78 -16.57
CA ILE A 378 -10.38 -36.47 -17.08
C ILE A 378 -9.33 -37.53 -16.71
N SER A 379 -9.61 -38.43 -15.76
CA SER A 379 -8.66 -39.44 -15.27
C SER A 379 -8.02 -40.35 -16.33
N PRO A 380 -8.66 -40.66 -17.49
CA PRO A 380 -7.99 -41.41 -18.54
C PRO A 380 -6.80 -40.67 -19.18
N PHE A 381 -6.74 -39.34 -19.03
CA PHE A 381 -5.75 -38.47 -19.66
C PHE A 381 -4.81 -37.81 -18.64
N VAL A 382 -5.33 -37.48 -17.45
CA VAL A 382 -4.60 -36.80 -16.36
C VAL A 382 -4.44 -37.77 -15.19
N PRO A 383 -3.23 -38.30 -14.93
CA PRO A 383 -2.99 -39.28 -13.86
C PRO A 383 -3.42 -38.80 -12.46
N GLU A 384 -3.19 -37.53 -12.14
CA GLU A 384 -3.56 -36.89 -10.87
C GLU A 384 -4.82 -36.03 -11.04
N ALA A 385 -5.89 -36.63 -11.56
CA ALA A 385 -7.13 -35.91 -11.91
C ALA A 385 -7.77 -35.15 -10.73
N GLU A 386 -7.81 -35.75 -9.54
CA GLU A 386 -8.36 -35.08 -8.36
C GLU A 386 -7.53 -33.84 -7.97
N GLN A 387 -6.20 -33.94 -8.04
CA GLN A 387 -5.31 -32.81 -7.80
C GLN A 387 -5.51 -31.72 -8.86
N TRP A 388 -5.67 -32.08 -10.14
CA TRP A 388 -5.96 -31.11 -11.20
C TRP A 388 -7.26 -30.35 -10.93
N VAL A 389 -8.31 -31.02 -10.48
CA VAL A 389 -9.59 -30.38 -10.13
C VAL A 389 -9.44 -29.49 -8.88
N ALA A 390 -8.66 -29.91 -7.89
CA ALA A 390 -8.36 -29.11 -6.71
C ALA A 390 -7.56 -27.84 -7.09
N ASP A 391 -6.53 -27.96 -7.92
CA ASP A 391 -5.73 -26.84 -8.44
C ASP A 391 -6.61 -25.88 -9.28
N LEU A 392 -7.56 -26.41 -10.05
CA LEU A 392 -8.52 -25.58 -10.80
C LEU A 392 -9.46 -24.81 -9.86
N LEU A 393 -9.98 -25.44 -8.80
CA LEU A 393 -10.79 -24.75 -7.79
C LEU A 393 -9.98 -23.63 -7.11
N ASP A 394 -8.75 -23.92 -6.68
CA ASP A 394 -7.86 -22.94 -6.05
C ASP A 394 -7.48 -21.78 -6.99
N PHE A 395 -7.40 -22.05 -8.30
CA PHE A 395 -7.23 -21.02 -9.31
C PHE A 395 -8.48 -20.14 -9.46
N LEU A 396 -9.66 -20.74 -9.52
CA LEU A 396 -10.93 -20.04 -9.76
C LEU A 396 -11.45 -19.29 -8.53
N HIS A 397 -11.02 -19.66 -7.33
CA HIS A 397 -11.55 -19.10 -6.10
C HIS A 397 -10.46 -18.92 -5.03
N ILE A 398 -10.37 -17.70 -4.51
CA ILE A 398 -9.50 -17.36 -3.38
C ILE A 398 -10.39 -16.96 -2.21
N GLU A 399 -10.31 -17.70 -1.10
CA GLU A 399 -11.01 -17.31 0.14
C GLU A 399 -10.11 -16.38 0.97
N PRO A 400 -10.44 -15.09 1.10
CA PRO A 400 -9.63 -14.15 1.86
C PRO A 400 -9.79 -14.36 3.37
N LYS A 401 -8.70 -14.24 4.12
CA LYS A 401 -8.72 -14.26 5.59
C LYS A 401 -9.05 -12.86 6.13
N LEU A 402 -10.32 -12.49 6.16
CA LEU A 402 -10.80 -11.19 6.63
C LEU A 402 -10.98 -11.12 8.16
N PRO A 403 -10.93 -9.94 8.80
CA PRO A 403 -11.37 -9.77 10.18
C PRO A 403 -12.80 -10.29 10.38
N LYS A 404 -13.00 -11.20 11.32
CA LYS A 404 -14.30 -11.81 11.59
C LYS A 404 -15.25 -10.81 12.24
N ALA A 405 -16.33 -10.46 11.56
CA ALA A 405 -17.32 -9.50 12.06
C ALA A 405 -18.03 -10.01 13.33
N GLU A 406 -18.26 -11.31 13.40
CA GLU A 406 -18.89 -11.98 14.54
C GLU A 406 -18.11 -11.83 15.85
N ASP A 407 -16.80 -11.58 15.79
CA ASP A 407 -15.92 -11.41 16.94
C ASP A 407 -15.81 -9.93 17.39
N LYS A 408 -16.53 -8.99 16.74
CA LYS A 408 -16.36 -7.54 16.97
C LYS A 408 -17.53 -6.88 17.69
N GLN A 409 -17.19 -5.86 18.47
CA GLN A 409 -18.11 -4.87 19.01
C GLN A 409 -18.12 -3.65 18.08
N PHE A 410 -19.23 -3.46 17.38
CA PHE A 410 -19.38 -2.36 16.43
C PHE A 410 -19.84 -1.08 17.14
N HIS A 411 -19.07 -0.02 16.99
CA HIS A 411 -19.37 1.31 17.52
C HIS A 411 -19.65 2.27 16.37
N ARG A 412 -20.78 2.96 16.45
CA ARG A 412 -21.13 3.95 15.42
C ARG A 412 -20.33 5.22 15.63
N VAL A 413 -19.61 5.63 14.59
CA VAL A 413 -18.97 6.94 14.48
C VAL A 413 -19.60 7.75 13.36
N GLU A 414 -19.38 9.06 13.36
CA GLU A 414 -19.80 9.92 12.26
C GLU A 414 -18.89 9.67 11.04
N PRO A 415 -19.46 9.32 9.86
CA PRO A 415 -18.66 9.02 8.68
C PRO A 415 -18.06 10.29 8.07
N ILE A 416 -16.92 10.14 7.39
CA ILE A 416 -16.33 11.20 6.58
C ILE A 416 -17.05 11.26 5.24
N VAL A 417 -17.79 12.35 4.98
CA VAL A 417 -18.56 12.51 3.74
C VAL A 417 -17.97 13.67 2.93
N LEU A 418 -17.16 13.33 1.92
CA LEU A 418 -16.60 14.31 0.99
C LEU A 418 -17.27 14.22 -0.39
N ASN A 419 -17.56 15.37 -0.98
CA ASN A 419 -18.03 15.43 -2.37
C ASN A 419 -16.83 15.55 -3.33
N PRO A 420 -16.68 14.68 -4.35
CA PRO A 420 -15.62 14.80 -5.35
C PRO A 420 -15.58 16.13 -6.13
N ASP A 421 -16.70 16.85 -6.18
CA ASP A 421 -16.82 18.16 -6.84
C ASP A 421 -16.31 19.32 -5.97
N TRP A 422 -16.03 19.10 -4.69
CA TRP A 422 -15.48 20.13 -3.82
C TRP A 422 -14.08 20.57 -4.27
N SER A 423 -13.78 21.83 -3.98
CA SER A 423 -12.42 22.35 -3.97
C SER A 423 -11.62 21.79 -2.81
N ARG A 424 -10.30 21.93 -2.88
CA ARG A 424 -9.39 21.52 -1.81
C ARG A 424 -9.70 22.25 -0.51
N GLU A 425 -10.00 23.54 -0.60
CA GLU A 425 -10.31 24.40 0.54
C GLU A 425 -11.62 23.98 1.20
N GLU A 426 -12.67 23.67 0.42
CA GLU A 426 -13.93 23.14 0.97
C GLU A 426 -13.73 21.80 1.69
N VAL A 427 -12.86 20.92 1.18
CA VAL A 427 -12.51 19.66 1.86
C VAL A 427 -11.82 19.94 3.20
N ILE A 428 -10.82 20.83 3.22
CA ILE A 428 -10.11 21.20 4.44
C ILE A 428 -11.07 21.80 5.47
N ASP A 429 -11.94 22.72 5.05
CA ASP A 429 -12.91 23.37 5.93
C ASP A 429 -13.93 22.39 6.51
N TYR A 430 -14.31 21.36 5.75
CA TYR A 430 -15.18 20.29 6.22
C TYR A 430 -14.46 19.43 7.26
N LEU A 431 -13.25 18.95 6.96
CA LEU A 431 -12.47 18.11 7.87
C LEU A 431 -12.12 18.84 9.16
N GLU A 432 -11.82 20.13 9.08
CA GLU A 432 -11.55 20.98 10.24
C GLU A 432 -12.73 21.04 11.20
N ARG A 433 -13.96 21.15 10.68
CA ARG A 433 -15.20 21.14 11.48
C ARG A 433 -15.47 19.79 12.14
N MET A 434 -14.92 18.70 11.61
CA MET A 434 -15.10 17.35 12.15
C MET A 434 -14.08 16.97 13.23
N ARG A 435 -13.03 17.76 13.47
CA ARG A 435 -11.91 17.35 14.33
C ARG A 435 -12.34 17.01 15.76
N ASP A 436 -13.34 17.72 16.29
CA ASP A 436 -13.83 17.50 17.66
C ASP A 436 -14.66 16.21 17.80
N THR A 437 -15.22 15.68 16.70
CA THR A 437 -16.11 14.50 16.70
C THR A 437 -15.54 13.29 15.97
N SER A 438 -14.46 13.47 15.20
CA SER A 438 -13.81 12.43 14.41
C SER A 438 -12.30 12.40 14.67
N PRO A 439 -11.81 11.42 15.45
CA PRO A 439 -10.38 11.23 15.66
C PRO A 439 -9.58 11.06 14.36
N VAL A 440 -10.17 10.43 13.34
CA VAL A 440 -9.55 10.25 12.02
C VAL A 440 -9.37 11.59 11.31
N ALA A 441 -10.36 12.48 11.37
CA ALA A 441 -10.24 13.82 10.80
C ALA A 441 -9.15 14.63 11.53
N ASP A 442 -9.11 14.56 12.86
CA ASP A 442 -8.09 15.28 13.64
C ASP A 442 -6.68 14.75 13.38
N LEU A 443 -6.48 13.43 13.42
CA LEU A 443 -5.20 12.77 13.09
C LEU A 443 -4.72 13.10 11.67
N ALA A 444 -5.64 13.33 10.72
CA ALA A 444 -5.28 13.75 9.36
C ALA A 444 -4.56 15.12 9.34
N PHE A 445 -4.89 16.05 10.23
CA PHE A 445 -4.18 17.33 10.33
C PHE A 445 -2.75 17.16 10.90
N TYR A 446 -2.55 16.18 11.78
CA TYR A 446 -1.21 15.84 12.28
C TYR A 446 -0.36 15.12 11.22
N ALA A 447 -0.96 14.21 10.43
CA ALA A 447 -0.31 13.61 9.26
C ALA A 447 -0.03 14.62 8.15
N TYR A 448 -0.91 15.60 7.95
CA TYR A 448 -0.72 16.73 7.06
C TYR A 448 0.29 17.75 7.60
N ARG A 449 0.57 17.72 8.91
CA ARG A 449 1.57 18.51 9.63
C ARG A 449 1.37 20.02 9.56
N ASP A 450 0.13 20.51 9.49
CA ASP A 450 -0.15 21.94 9.55
C ASP A 450 -0.02 22.49 10.98
N MET A 451 1.15 23.05 11.28
CA MET A 451 1.48 23.52 12.64
C MET A 451 0.76 24.80 13.05
N ALA A 452 0.02 25.45 12.15
CA ALA A 452 -0.88 26.53 12.52
C ALA A 452 -2.19 26.02 13.15
N ARG A 453 -2.52 24.74 12.92
CA ARG A 453 -3.78 24.12 13.35
C ARG A 453 -3.59 22.96 14.33
N CYS A 454 -2.35 22.56 14.58
CA CYS A 454 -2.01 21.40 15.41
C CYS A 454 -1.31 21.81 16.70
N ASP A 455 -1.48 20.98 17.73
CA ASP A 455 -0.60 20.99 18.88
C ASP A 455 0.82 20.61 18.45
N TRP A 456 1.83 21.33 18.93
CA TRP A 456 3.22 21.08 18.59
C TRP A 456 3.81 19.87 19.31
N ARG A 457 3.28 19.47 20.46
CA ARG A 457 3.87 18.40 21.29
C ARG A 457 4.02 17.07 20.54
N PRO A 458 3.02 16.59 19.77
CA PRO A 458 3.18 15.41 18.92
C PRO A 458 4.32 15.50 17.89
N PHE A 459 4.43 16.64 17.20
CA PHE A 459 5.50 16.88 16.22
C PHE A 459 6.88 16.88 16.88
N VAL A 460 7.01 17.55 18.03
CA VAL A 460 8.26 17.62 18.80
C VAL A 460 8.68 16.22 19.28
N LYS A 461 7.75 15.44 19.84
CA LYS A 461 8.02 14.06 20.27
C LYS A 461 8.53 13.21 19.12
N ALA A 462 7.85 13.25 17.97
CA ALA A 462 8.27 12.57 16.76
C ALA A 462 9.69 12.99 16.33
N ALA A 463 9.96 14.30 16.26
CA ALA A 463 11.24 14.83 15.79
C ALA A 463 12.41 14.41 16.68
N ILE A 464 12.25 14.49 18.00
CA ILE A 464 13.31 14.20 18.96
C ILE A 464 13.54 12.69 19.11
N GLU A 465 12.49 11.88 19.14
CA GLU A 465 12.62 10.45 19.47
C GLU A 465 12.77 9.55 18.24
N ARG A 466 12.26 9.96 17.07
CA ARG A 466 12.02 9.05 15.92
C ARG A 466 12.72 9.51 14.64
N SER A 467 13.95 10.01 14.79
CA SER A 467 14.77 10.49 13.67
C SER A 467 16.15 9.81 13.59
N PRO A 468 16.22 8.48 13.35
CA PRO A 468 17.50 7.76 13.32
C PRO A 468 18.45 8.20 12.20
N VAL A 469 17.95 8.54 11.00
CA VAL A 469 18.78 8.88 9.83
C VAL A 469 19.59 10.15 10.07
N SER A 470 18.94 11.17 10.64
CA SER A 470 19.60 12.45 10.93
C SER A 470 20.78 12.28 11.89
N ALA A 471 20.68 11.35 12.84
CA ALA A 471 21.74 11.05 13.78
C ALA A 471 22.89 10.25 13.15
N GLU A 472 22.57 9.24 12.33
CA GLU A 472 23.57 8.47 11.58
C GLU A 472 24.36 9.35 10.62
N LYS A 473 23.67 10.15 9.78
CA LYS A 473 24.34 11.04 8.80
C LYS A 473 25.27 12.05 9.44
N THR A 474 24.96 12.49 10.66
CA THR A 474 25.76 13.49 11.34
C THR A 474 26.84 12.87 12.24
N GLU A 475 26.84 11.56 12.51
CA GLU A 475 27.73 10.89 13.49
C GLU A 475 29.18 11.43 13.54
N PRO A 476 29.90 11.62 12.41
CA PRO A 476 31.28 12.10 12.44
C PRO A 476 31.43 13.62 12.67
N MET A 477 30.34 14.38 12.73
CA MET A 477 30.31 15.84 12.76
C MET A 477 30.17 16.39 14.19
N THR A 478 30.89 17.47 14.51
CA THR A 478 30.62 18.28 15.71
C THR A 478 29.36 19.14 15.57
N ALA A 479 28.85 19.68 16.67
CA ALA A 479 27.72 20.62 16.67
C ALA A 479 27.91 21.79 15.69
N GLU A 480 29.12 22.35 15.61
CA GLU A 480 29.46 23.44 14.70
C GLU A 480 29.51 22.98 13.23
N GLN A 481 29.99 21.77 12.98
CA GLN A 481 29.99 21.18 11.63
C GLN A 481 28.57 20.88 11.15
N ILE A 482 27.69 20.37 12.05
CA ILE A 482 26.27 20.16 11.75
C ILE A 482 25.61 21.49 11.41
N HIS A 483 25.83 22.53 12.23
CA HIS A 483 25.27 23.86 11.97
C HIS A 483 25.73 24.42 10.62
N SER A 484 27.02 24.29 10.29
CA SER A 484 27.59 24.71 9.01
C SER A 484 26.94 23.94 7.84
N TRP A 485 26.81 22.62 7.96
CA TRP A 485 26.13 21.78 6.97
C TRP A 485 24.67 22.21 6.75
N LEU A 486 23.89 22.35 7.83
CA LEU A 486 22.48 22.76 7.76
C LEU A 486 22.31 24.16 7.16
N THR A 487 23.21 25.09 7.48
CA THR A 487 23.21 26.44 6.92
C THR A 487 23.52 26.42 5.42
N GLY A 488 24.35 25.48 4.96
CA GLY A 488 24.67 25.28 3.55
C GLY A 488 23.57 24.60 2.73
N LEU A 489 22.59 23.94 3.35
CA LEU A 489 21.46 23.33 2.63
C LEU A 489 20.49 24.40 2.09
N PRO A 490 19.82 24.15 0.94
CA PRO A 490 18.69 24.97 0.50
C PRO A 490 17.65 25.16 1.61
N GLY A 491 17.09 26.38 1.67
CA GLY A 491 16.12 26.78 2.71
C GLY A 491 14.67 26.38 2.42
N ALA A 492 14.42 25.63 1.34
CA ALA A 492 13.07 25.24 0.93
C ALA A 492 12.65 23.95 1.63
N SER A 493 11.50 23.99 2.30
CA SER A 493 10.86 22.78 2.82
C SER A 493 10.20 21.99 1.69
N ILE A 494 10.10 20.67 1.87
CA ILE A 494 9.32 19.79 0.97
C ILE A 494 7.80 19.95 1.19
N TYR A 495 7.40 20.57 2.30
CA TYR A 495 6.02 20.91 2.60
C TYR A 495 5.79 22.43 2.42
N ASP A 496 4.64 22.84 1.90
CA ASP A 496 4.33 24.25 1.71
C ASP A 496 3.67 24.91 2.94
N GLY A 497 3.54 26.24 2.90
CA GLY A 497 2.85 27.02 3.93
C GLY A 497 3.40 26.77 5.33
N THR A 498 2.51 26.51 6.28
CA THR A 498 2.76 26.29 7.72
C THR A 498 3.10 24.84 8.07
N ARG A 499 3.30 24.00 7.05
CA ARG A 499 3.57 22.57 7.23
C ARG A 499 5.05 22.29 7.39
N LEU A 500 5.44 21.24 8.12
CA LEU A 500 6.85 20.98 8.43
C LEU A 500 7.33 19.58 8.06
N ALA A 501 8.57 19.52 7.58
CA ALA A 501 9.35 18.29 7.46
C ALA A 501 9.94 17.85 8.81
N GLN A 502 10.06 16.54 8.99
CA GLN A 502 10.74 15.89 10.11
C GLN A 502 12.27 15.87 9.87
N PRO A 503 13.09 15.75 10.93
CA PRO A 503 14.55 15.76 10.81
C PRO A 503 15.12 14.78 9.79
N ASP A 504 14.61 13.55 9.74
CA ASP A 504 15.09 12.56 8.76
C ASP A 504 14.77 12.94 7.33
N GLU A 505 13.65 13.62 7.07
CA GLU A 505 13.31 14.10 5.72
C GLU A 505 14.27 15.22 5.30
N VAL A 506 14.61 16.15 6.20
CA VAL A 506 15.65 17.17 5.95
C VAL A 506 16.99 16.52 5.65
N ALA A 507 17.36 15.52 6.45
CA ALA A 507 18.61 14.80 6.29
C ALA A 507 18.65 13.99 4.98
N ASN A 508 17.55 13.34 4.60
CA ASN A 508 17.46 12.51 3.40
C ASN A 508 17.41 13.31 2.10
N TYR A 509 16.59 14.36 2.07
CA TYR A 509 16.33 15.13 0.85
C TYR A 509 17.23 16.37 0.72
N HIS A 510 18.14 16.57 1.68
CA HIS A 510 19.16 17.62 1.66
C HIS A 510 18.58 19.02 1.44
N THR A 511 17.41 19.29 2.02
CA THR A 511 16.72 20.59 1.96
C THR A 511 15.81 20.75 3.17
N GLY A 512 15.56 21.98 3.61
CA GLY A 512 14.61 22.23 4.68
C GLY A 512 14.53 23.70 5.08
N ASP A 513 13.39 24.09 5.65
CA ASP A 513 13.22 25.40 6.27
C ASP A 513 14.02 25.51 7.59
N GLY A 514 14.29 26.74 8.04
CA GLY A 514 15.02 26.99 9.28
C GLY A 514 14.41 26.33 10.53
N ILE A 515 13.07 26.24 10.62
CA ILE A 515 12.43 25.53 11.74
C ILE A 515 12.81 24.05 11.73
N GLU A 516 12.79 23.43 10.56
CA GLU A 516 13.06 21.99 10.36
C GLU A 516 14.54 21.68 10.63
N LYS A 517 15.44 22.57 10.19
CA LYS A 517 16.88 22.51 10.49
C LYS A 517 17.15 22.64 11.99
N ALA A 518 16.43 23.52 12.68
CA ALA A 518 16.57 23.68 14.13
C ALA A 518 16.12 22.42 14.88
N PHE A 519 15.04 21.76 14.45
CA PHE A 519 14.62 20.48 15.00
C PHE A 519 15.61 19.35 14.70
N LEU A 520 16.22 19.32 13.51
CA LEU A 520 17.28 18.37 13.22
C LEU A 520 18.44 18.53 14.20
N MET A 521 18.91 19.76 14.38
CA MET A 521 19.97 20.06 15.34
C MET A 521 19.61 19.59 16.75
N ALA A 522 18.40 19.92 17.24
CA ALA A 522 17.94 19.50 18.56
C ALA A 522 17.86 17.97 18.70
N SER A 523 17.33 17.28 17.69
CA SER A 523 17.19 15.82 17.66
C SER A 523 18.55 15.12 17.77
N VAL A 524 19.53 15.56 16.97
CA VAL A 524 20.88 14.98 16.98
C VAL A 524 21.58 15.21 18.33
N LEU A 525 21.57 16.44 18.85
CA LEU A 525 22.20 16.75 20.15
C LEU A 525 21.55 15.96 21.29
N SER A 526 20.22 15.80 21.25
CA SER A 526 19.46 15.00 22.21
C SER A 526 19.86 13.53 22.18
N ARG A 527 19.88 12.93 20.99
CA ARG A 527 20.17 11.52 20.81
C ARG A 527 21.61 11.14 21.19
N ARG A 528 22.56 12.06 21.00
CA ARG A 528 23.96 11.88 21.44
C ARG A 528 24.17 12.07 22.94
N GLY A 529 23.15 12.55 23.65
CA GLY A 529 23.25 12.88 25.08
C GLY A 529 24.12 14.12 25.36
N GLU A 530 24.46 14.90 24.33
CA GLU A 530 25.24 16.14 24.47
C GLU A 530 24.42 17.23 25.19
N GLN A 531 23.12 17.28 24.90
CA GLN A 531 22.16 18.18 25.53
C GLN A 531 20.81 17.47 25.64
N LYS A 532 20.10 17.61 26.76
CA LYS A 532 18.74 17.04 26.94
C LYS A 532 17.66 18.09 27.10
N THR A 533 18.07 19.35 27.26
CA THR A 533 17.18 20.48 27.47
C THR A 533 17.45 21.53 26.41
N PHE A 534 16.40 22.04 25.79
CA PHE A 534 16.49 23.00 24.70
C PHE A 534 15.36 24.01 24.79
N THR A 535 15.62 25.23 24.32
CA THR A 535 14.57 26.21 24.01
C THR A 535 14.65 26.55 22.54
N LEU A 536 13.59 26.21 21.79
CA LEU A 536 13.44 26.56 20.39
C LEU A 536 12.46 27.73 20.27
N THR A 537 13.00 28.89 19.90
CA THR A 537 12.24 30.12 19.66
C THR A 537 11.98 30.26 18.17
N ILE A 538 10.72 30.14 17.78
CA ILE A 538 10.24 30.24 16.40
C ILE A 538 9.57 31.60 16.22
N ARG A 539 10.02 32.34 15.21
CA ARG A 539 9.47 33.62 14.78
C ARG A 539 9.23 33.56 13.26
N PRO A 540 8.44 34.48 12.66
CA PRO A 540 8.01 34.34 11.28
C PRO A 540 9.13 34.21 10.25
N ASP A 541 10.29 34.80 10.54
CA ASP A 541 11.45 34.91 9.66
C ASP A 541 12.64 34.04 10.10
N LYS A 542 12.57 33.37 11.26
CA LYS A 542 13.69 32.57 11.79
C LYS A 542 13.31 31.62 12.92
N ALA A 543 14.15 30.60 13.09
CA ALA A 543 14.11 29.69 14.23
C ALA A 543 15.47 29.71 14.95
N LYS A 544 15.45 29.78 16.28
CA LYS A 544 16.66 29.79 17.11
C LYS A 544 16.59 28.70 18.17
N LEU A 545 17.50 27.75 18.11
CA LEU A 545 17.72 26.73 19.12
C LEU A 545 18.73 27.26 20.16
N THR A 546 18.37 27.22 21.44
CA THR A 546 19.22 27.67 22.55
C THR A 546 19.38 26.56 23.59
N CYS A 547 20.62 26.30 23.98
CA CYS A 547 20.98 25.34 25.03
C CYS A 547 21.20 26.02 26.39
N PRO A 548 21.10 25.27 27.51
CA PRO A 548 21.35 25.80 28.85
C PRO A 548 22.78 26.35 29.05
N ASP A 549 23.76 25.85 28.30
CA ASP A 549 25.15 26.33 28.33
C ASP A 549 25.36 27.67 27.59
N GLY A 550 24.28 28.26 27.06
CA GLY A 550 24.30 29.53 26.33
C GLY A 550 24.65 29.40 24.85
N LYS A 551 25.00 28.20 24.35
CA LYS A 551 25.17 27.98 22.92
C LYS A 551 23.82 28.14 22.21
N SER A 552 23.85 28.74 21.03
CA SER A 552 22.64 28.88 20.21
C SER A 552 22.94 28.79 18.73
N TRP A 553 22.00 28.24 17.98
CA TRP A 553 22.04 28.12 16.53
C TRP A 553 20.77 28.74 15.95
N GLU A 554 20.95 29.61 14.95
CA GLU A 554 19.85 30.34 14.32
C GLU A 554 19.78 30.00 12.83
N TYR A 555 18.56 29.84 12.31
CA TYR A 555 18.29 29.52 10.92
C TYR A 555 17.17 30.41 10.37
N PRO A 556 17.33 31.02 9.18
CA PRO A 556 16.24 31.75 8.52
C PRO A 556 15.06 30.83 8.19
N SER A 557 13.83 31.33 8.36
CA SER A 557 12.59 30.61 8.10
C SER A 557 11.66 31.44 7.21
N THR A 558 10.82 30.74 6.45
CA THR A 558 9.79 31.32 5.58
C THR A 558 8.38 30.83 5.92
N LYS A 559 8.24 30.02 6.99
CA LYS A 559 6.97 29.39 7.37
C LYS A 559 5.97 30.35 8.01
N GLY A 560 6.43 31.51 8.48
CA GLY A 560 5.57 32.52 9.10
C GLY A 560 5.00 32.13 10.48
N LEU A 561 5.51 31.05 11.08
CA LEU A 561 5.01 30.49 12.34
C LEU A 561 5.58 31.23 13.57
N ARG A 562 4.91 31.06 14.72
CA ARG A 562 5.34 31.56 16.03
C ARG A 562 5.11 30.49 17.08
N ALA A 563 6.15 30.16 17.84
CA ALA A 563 6.08 29.29 19.00
C ALA A 563 7.35 29.46 19.84
N ASP A 564 7.24 29.32 21.15
CA ASP A 564 8.35 29.08 22.05
C ASP A 564 8.21 27.68 22.63
N ILE A 565 9.18 26.81 22.32
CA ILE A 565 9.11 25.38 22.62
C ILE A 565 10.25 25.07 23.58
N HIS A 566 9.90 24.59 24.77
CA HIS A 566 10.87 24.13 25.76
C HIS A 566 10.82 22.60 25.83
N ILE A 567 11.96 21.97 25.57
CA ILE A 567 12.13 20.51 25.53
C ILE A 567 13.04 20.14 26.70
N ASP A 568 12.66 19.13 27.48
CA ASP A 568 13.46 18.57 28.56
C ASP A 568 13.28 17.04 28.66
N GLU A 569 13.84 16.42 29.71
CA GLU A 569 13.73 14.99 29.96
C GLU A 569 12.30 14.52 30.32
N ASN A 570 11.42 15.44 30.71
CA ASN A 570 10.03 15.17 31.07
C ASN A 570 9.07 15.37 29.89
N GLY A 571 9.55 15.93 28.78
CA GLY A 571 8.80 16.10 27.54
C GLY A 571 8.95 17.50 26.94
N CYS A 572 7.84 18.05 26.47
CA CYS A 572 7.81 19.32 25.75
C CYS A 572 6.69 20.21 26.28
N THR A 573 7.01 21.48 26.53
CA THR A 573 6.05 22.56 26.79
C THR A 573 6.12 23.58 25.66
N VAL A 574 4.97 24.12 25.28
CA VAL A 574 4.81 24.98 24.11
C VAL A 574 4.00 26.20 24.51
N GLU A 575 4.55 27.37 24.25
CA GLU A 575 3.86 28.65 24.35
C GLU A 575 3.68 29.20 22.94
N THR A 576 2.43 29.29 22.48
CA THR A 576 2.07 29.97 21.23
C THR A 576 1.62 31.38 21.57
N SER A 577 2.14 32.38 20.83
CA SER A 577 1.81 33.80 21.02
C SER A 577 1.19 34.41 19.77
#